data_AF-A0A502G7E2-F1
#
_entry.id   AF-A0A502G7E2-F1
#
_cell.length_a   1.000
_cell.length_b   1.000
_cell.length_c   1.000
_cell.angle_alpha   90.00
_cell.angle_beta   90.00
_cell.angle_gamma   90.00
#
_symmetry.space_group_name_H-M   'P 1'
#
loop_
_entity.id
_entity.type
_entity.pdbx_description
1 polymer ?
#
loop_
_entity_poly.entity_id
_entity_poly.type
_entity_poly.pdbx_seq_one_letter_code
_entity_poly.pdbx_strand_id
1 'polypeptide(L)'
;MTSAGPRRSRRAPSGGVERCRLLQRLRKACEHTASRDKSIAFVEGATHGFTPCEPCARAPGQSGDTMARSFDHVAAWIAARFVPGTASLGRVP
;
A
#
# COMPACT_ATOMS: atom_id res chain seq x y z
N MET A 1 15.84 31.78 -33.19
CA MET A 1 16.01 30.36 -32.82
C MET A 1 16.60 30.31 -31.43
N THR A 2 15.80 30.09 -30.38
CA THR A 2 16.31 30.00 -29.01
C THR A 2 16.07 28.57 -28.53
N SER A 3 17.13 27.77 -28.43
CA SER A 3 17.02 26.37 -28.02
C SER A 3 16.76 26.28 -26.52
N ALA A 4 15.67 25.58 -26.16
CA ALA A 4 15.37 25.25 -24.78
C ALA A 4 16.29 24.10 -24.33
N GLY A 5 17.18 24.37 -23.38
CA GLY A 5 18.03 23.36 -22.77
C GLY A 5 17.24 22.28 -22.00
N PRO A 6 17.83 21.09 -21.77
CA PRO A 6 17.12 19.95 -21.20
C PRO A 6 16.74 20.21 -19.74
N ARG A 7 15.44 20.07 -19.43
CA ARG A 7 14.92 20.11 -18.06
C ARG A 7 15.55 18.98 -17.25
N ARG A 8 16.50 19.32 -16.36
CA ARG A 8 16.99 18.42 -15.33
C ARG A 8 15.78 17.98 -14.47
N SER A 9 15.42 16.71 -14.60
CA SER A 9 14.48 16.03 -13.72
C SER A 9 14.94 16.22 -12.27
N ARG A 10 14.17 17.01 -11.50
CA ARG A 10 14.38 17.15 -10.06
C ARG A 10 14.06 15.80 -9.42
N ARG A 11 15.11 15.04 -9.08
CA ARG A 11 14.99 13.85 -8.24
C ARG A 11 14.34 14.29 -6.92
N ALA A 12 13.13 13.77 -6.66
CA ALA A 12 12.34 14.13 -5.49
C ALA A 12 12.99 13.60 -4.19
N PRO A 13 12.90 14.35 -3.07
CA PRO A 13 13.49 13.96 -1.80
C PRO A 13 12.78 12.75 -1.18
N SER A 14 13.56 12.00 -0.41
CA SER A 14 13.44 10.61 0.03
C SER A 14 12.30 10.22 0.99
N GLY A 15 11.28 11.06 1.20
CA GLY A 15 10.22 10.80 2.21
C GLY A 15 9.14 9.77 1.82
N GLY A 16 9.06 9.35 0.55
CA GLY A 16 8.02 8.41 0.06
C GLY A 16 8.50 6.98 -0.17
N VAL A 17 9.76 6.66 0.17
CA VAL A 17 10.41 5.40 -0.24
C VAL A 17 10.28 4.29 0.82
N GLU A 18 9.97 4.61 2.08
CA GLU A 18 9.89 3.60 3.16
C GLU A 18 8.67 2.68 3.05
N ARG A 19 7.56 3.13 2.45
CA ARG A 19 6.30 2.35 2.36
C ARG A 19 6.17 1.46 1.12
N CYS A 20 7.21 1.39 0.28
CA CYS A 20 7.27 0.48 -0.86
C CYS A 20 8.26 -0.69 -0.62
N ARG A 21 8.89 -0.80 0.55
CA ARG A 21 9.89 -1.85 0.82
C ARG A 21 9.25 -3.12 1.39
N LEU A 22 8.56 -3.88 0.55
CA LEU A 22 8.23 -5.29 0.82
C LEU A 22 8.59 -6.16 -0.41
N LEU A 23 8.99 -7.41 -0.18
CA LEU A 23 9.65 -8.33 -1.12
C LEU A 23 8.74 -8.92 -2.22
N GLN A 24 8.04 -8.11 -3.02
CA GLN A 24 7.11 -8.62 -4.05
C GLN A 24 7.13 -7.88 -5.40
N ARG A 25 6.66 -8.53 -6.47
CA ARG A 25 6.71 -8.03 -7.87
C ARG A 25 5.95 -6.72 -8.11
N LEU A 26 4.87 -6.48 -7.37
CA LEU A 26 4.08 -5.23 -7.44
C LEU A 26 4.84 -4.00 -6.88
N ARG A 27 5.99 -4.22 -6.22
CA ARG A 27 6.90 -3.16 -5.77
C ARG A 27 7.28 -2.20 -6.89
N LYS A 28 7.47 -2.71 -8.12
CA LYS A 28 7.89 -1.88 -9.26
C LYS A 28 6.94 -0.70 -9.50
N ALA A 29 5.63 -0.93 -9.48
CA ALA A 29 4.65 0.16 -9.67
C ALA A 29 4.72 1.18 -8.52
N CYS A 30 4.85 0.71 -7.27
CA CYS A 30 5.00 1.56 -6.10
C CYS A 30 6.29 2.39 -6.16
N GLU A 31 7.42 1.80 -6.57
CA GLU A 31 8.70 2.49 -6.68
C GLU A 31 8.69 3.56 -7.78
N HIS A 32 8.07 3.27 -8.93
CA HIS A 32 8.17 4.13 -10.12
C HIS A 32 7.05 5.15 -10.32
N THR A 33 5.93 5.06 -9.58
CA THR A 33 4.93 6.13 -9.64
C THR A 33 5.47 7.46 -9.08
N ALA A 34 5.09 8.59 -9.67
CA ALA A 34 5.56 9.91 -9.24
C ALA A 34 4.94 10.41 -7.92
N SER A 35 3.87 9.76 -7.43
CA SER A 35 3.23 10.15 -6.17
C SER A 35 4.21 10.06 -5.00
N ARG A 36 4.14 11.06 -4.11
CA ARG A 36 4.89 11.08 -2.84
C ARG A 36 4.17 10.34 -1.72
N ASP A 37 2.85 10.24 -1.82
CA ASP A 37 2.02 9.57 -0.83
C ASP A 37 1.43 8.31 -1.46
N LYS A 38 2.13 7.21 -1.24
CA LYS A 38 1.85 5.91 -1.82
C LYS A 38 2.38 4.83 -0.89
N SER A 39 1.72 3.70 -0.90
CA SER A 39 2.12 2.51 -0.17
C SER A 39 1.62 1.29 -0.91
N ILE A 40 2.25 0.16 -0.63
CA ILE A 40 1.75 -1.15 -1.03
C ILE A 40 1.72 -2.06 0.20
N ALA A 41 0.63 -2.80 0.37
CA ALA A 41 0.44 -3.75 1.44
C ALA A 41 0.06 -5.11 0.84
N PHE A 42 0.40 -6.17 1.56
CA PHE A 42 0.08 -7.55 1.19
C PHE A 42 -0.61 -8.22 2.36
N VAL A 43 -1.64 -9.01 2.05
CA VAL A 43 -2.43 -9.75 3.02
C VAL A 43 -2.13 -11.22 2.81
N GLU A 44 -1.35 -11.79 3.73
CA GLU A 44 -1.00 -13.21 3.66
C GLU A 44 -2.26 -14.09 3.68
N GLY A 45 -2.24 -15.10 2.81
CA GLY A 45 -3.34 -16.04 2.63
C GLY A 45 -4.52 -15.53 1.78
N ALA A 46 -4.49 -14.29 1.29
CA ALA A 46 -5.55 -13.76 0.44
C ALA A 46 -5.40 -14.21 -1.03
N THR A 47 -6.53 -14.45 -1.69
CA THR A 47 -6.60 -14.60 -3.15
C THR A 47 -6.62 -13.24 -3.85
N HIS A 48 -6.59 -13.23 -5.18
CA HIS A 48 -6.83 -11.99 -5.96
C HIS A 48 -8.17 -11.32 -5.62
N GLY A 49 -9.17 -12.10 -5.21
CA GLY A 49 -10.48 -11.61 -4.78
C GLY A 49 -10.55 -11.19 -3.30
N PHE A 50 -9.41 -11.06 -2.62
CA PHE A 50 -9.29 -10.69 -1.20
C PHE A 50 -9.85 -11.69 -0.19
N THR A 51 -10.55 -12.74 -0.62
CA THR A 51 -11.02 -13.83 0.24
C THR A 51 -9.87 -14.77 0.64
N PRO A 52 -10.01 -15.52 1.74
CA PRO A 52 -9.01 -16.50 2.15
C PRO A 52 -8.83 -17.59 1.08
N CYS A 53 -7.58 -17.98 0.81
CA CYS A 53 -7.28 -19.16 0.01
C CYS A 53 -7.41 -20.42 0.87
N GLU A 54 -8.62 -20.99 0.94
CA GLU A 54 -8.85 -22.25 1.66
C GLU A 54 -7.95 -23.40 1.17
N PRO A 55 -7.75 -23.63 -0.14
CA PRO A 55 -6.86 -24.70 -0.61
C PRO A 55 -5.37 -24.49 -0.25
N CYS A 56 -4.98 -23.25 0.06
CA CYS A 56 -3.61 -22.91 0.44
C CYS A 56 -3.35 -23.07 1.94
N ALA A 57 -4.41 -23.20 2.75
CA ALA A 57 -4.33 -23.21 4.20
C ALA A 57 -3.77 -24.55 4.71
N ARG A 58 -2.86 -24.48 5.69
CA ARG A 58 -2.32 -25.66 6.37
C ARG A 58 -3.24 -26.19 7.47
N ALA A 59 -4.17 -25.35 7.92
CA ALA A 59 -5.16 -25.66 8.94
C ALA A 59 -6.44 -24.84 8.66
N PRO A 60 -7.63 -25.34 9.06
CA PRO A 60 -8.87 -24.60 8.91
C PRO A 60 -8.77 -23.21 9.57
N GLY A 61 -9.18 -22.17 8.84
CA GLY A 61 -9.19 -20.79 9.35
C GLY A 61 -7.82 -20.13 9.52
N GLN A 62 -6.72 -20.74 9.04
CA GLN A 62 -5.35 -20.20 9.20
C GLN A 62 -5.21 -18.73 8.76
N SER A 63 -5.90 -18.34 7.69
CA SER A 63 -5.79 -17.00 7.10
C SER A 63 -6.77 -15.99 7.70
N GLY A 64 -7.69 -16.42 8.57
CA GLY A 64 -8.75 -15.57 9.13
C GLY A 64 -9.58 -14.85 8.07
N ASP A 65 -10.14 -13.68 8.40
CA ASP A 65 -10.83 -12.83 7.42
C ASP A 65 -9.82 -11.91 6.70
N THR A 66 -9.37 -12.34 5.53
CA THR A 66 -8.47 -11.56 4.68
C THR A 66 -9.16 -10.35 4.02
N MET A 67 -10.49 -10.40 3.85
CA MET A 67 -11.24 -9.33 3.20
C MET A 67 -11.38 -8.14 4.14
N ALA A 68 -11.81 -8.39 5.39
CA ALA A 68 -11.86 -7.37 6.43
C ALA A 68 -10.50 -6.69 6.61
N ARG A 69 -9.42 -7.47 6.79
CA ARG A 69 -8.05 -6.93 6.92
C ARG A 69 -7.63 -6.04 5.73
N SER A 70 -8.03 -6.41 4.51
CA SER A 70 -7.74 -5.62 3.31
C SER A 70 -8.43 -4.26 3.35
N PHE A 71 -9.73 -4.24 3.65
CA PHE A 71 -10.52 -3.01 3.65
C PHE A 71 -10.31 -2.15 4.91
N ASP A 72 -10.01 -2.74 6.05
CA ASP A 72 -9.60 -2.02 7.26
C ASP A 72 -8.32 -1.23 7.02
N HIS A 73 -7.35 -1.81 6.29
CA HIS A 73 -6.14 -1.10 5.90
C HIS A 73 -6.45 0.11 5.00
N VAL A 74 -7.34 -0.05 4.02
CA VAL A 74 -7.77 1.05 3.13
C VAL A 74 -8.50 2.12 3.93
N ALA A 75 -9.43 1.73 4.81
CA ALA A 75 -10.20 2.64 5.65
C ALA A 75 -9.26 3.47 6.56
N ALA A 76 -8.30 2.81 7.21
CA ALA A 76 -7.30 3.50 8.04
C ALA A 76 -6.43 4.46 7.20
N TRP A 77 -6.04 4.08 5.99
CA TRP A 77 -5.26 4.93 5.09
C TRP A 77 -6.04 6.21 4.69
N ILE A 78 -7.33 6.07 4.37
CA ILE A 78 -8.22 7.18 4.03
C ILE A 78 -8.44 8.08 5.24
N ALA A 79 -8.80 7.49 6.39
CA ALA A 79 -9.10 8.21 7.62
C ALA A 79 -7.92 9.08 8.07
N ALA A 80 -6.69 8.57 7.98
CA ALA A 80 -5.49 9.31 8.36
C ALA A 80 -5.21 10.56 7.50
N ARG A 81 -5.89 10.74 6.36
CA ARG A 81 -5.61 11.81 5.38
C ARG A 81 -6.78 12.76 5.16
N PHE A 82 -7.98 12.21 5.17
CA PHE A 82 -9.15 12.90 4.62
C PHE A 82 -10.29 13.07 5.61
N VAL A 83 -10.24 12.39 6.76
CA VAL A 83 -11.26 12.55 7.81
C VAL A 83 -10.73 13.52 8.88
N PRO A 84 -11.34 14.70 9.04
CA PRO A 84 -10.93 15.64 10.08
C PRO A 84 -11.11 15.03 11.47
N GLY A 85 -10.05 15.00 12.28
CA GLY A 85 -10.14 14.64 13.70
C GLY A 85 -9.86 13.16 14.07
N THR A 86 -9.49 12.28 13.13
CA THR A 86 -9.26 10.84 13.42
C THR A 86 -7.79 10.44 13.55
N ALA A 87 -6.89 11.36 13.90
CA ALA A 87 -5.47 11.05 14.15
C ALA A 87 -5.23 10.02 15.30
N SER A 88 -6.28 9.48 15.92
CA SER A 88 -6.21 8.61 17.10
C SER A 88 -7.03 7.32 17.05
N LEU A 89 -7.65 6.92 15.93
CA LEU A 89 -8.28 5.59 15.86
C LEU A 89 -7.20 4.51 15.66
N GLY A 90 -6.59 4.17 16.79
CA GLY A 90 -5.57 3.14 16.92
C GLY A 90 -6.06 1.77 16.47
N ARG A 91 -5.10 1.03 15.91
CA ARG A 91 -4.96 -0.44 15.92
C ARG A 91 -6.22 -1.21 16.37
N VAL A 92 -6.97 -1.70 15.41
CA VAL A 92 -7.88 -2.84 15.62
C VAL A 92 -7.00 -4.10 15.79
N PRO A 93 -7.27 -4.96 16.78
CA PRO A 93 -6.48 -6.16 17.09
C PRO A 93 -6.38 -7.16 15.93
#